data_AF-A0A4R1PYZ3-F1
#
_entry.id   AF-A0A4R1PYZ3-F1
#
_cell.length_a   1.000
_cell.length_b   1.000
_cell.length_c   1.000
_cell.angle_alpha   90.00
_cell.angle_beta   90.00
_cell.angle_gamma   90.00
#
_symmetry.space_group_name_H-M   'P 1'
#
loop_
_entity.id
_entity.type
_entity.pdbx_description
1 polymer ?
#
loop_
_entity_poly.entity_id
_entity_poly.type
_entity_poly.pdbx_seq_one_letter_code
_entity_poly.pdbx_strand_id
1 'polypeptide(L)'
;MNQVRLKEAEERFLIRYPGGFANQEILQIAKKHKIEKMKKLAQDCFSPEQFASAEQIVESMQKVISQSSLISIFEKPKFRDVIKSLNANEKEHLAHGLKEFLHGDQAFGFRLITGLLQEYKLAKWPLVTVCSVYYHPDKEIFIKPTTTKGIIAHFELTGLKYNSTPTFEFYQAYREQLLQMKQSVDVSLQVDNAAFCGFLMMAMDKPL
;
A
#
# COMPACT_ATOMS: atom_id res chain seq x y z
N MET A 1 7.87 5.97 18.67
CA MET A 1 8.81 5.24 17.80
C MET A 1 10.17 5.17 18.47
N ASN A 2 10.80 3.99 18.47
CA ASN A 2 12.18 3.78 18.90
C ASN A 2 13.16 4.28 17.83
N GLN A 3 13.72 5.47 18.05
CA GLN A 3 14.65 6.11 17.10
C GLN A 3 15.99 5.37 16.98
N VAL A 4 16.47 4.77 18.07
CA VAL A 4 17.74 4.02 18.09
C VAL A 4 17.66 2.85 17.11
N ARG A 5 16.62 2.02 17.20
CA ARG A 5 16.42 0.89 16.27
C ARG A 5 16.25 1.34 14.81
N LEU A 6 15.63 2.49 14.57
CA LEU A 6 15.51 3.05 13.22
C LEU A 6 16.88 3.44 12.66
N LYS A 7 17.74 4.08 13.46
CA LYS A 7 19.10 4.44 13.06
C LYS A 7 20.00 3.22 12.85
N GLU A 8 19.93 2.22 13.72
CA GLU A 8 20.64 0.96 13.51
C GLU A 8 20.18 0.24 12.22
N ALA A 9 18.88 0.26 11.93
CA ALA A 9 18.32 -0.32 10.70
C ALA A 9 18.82 0.41 9.44
N GLU A 10 18.83 1.75 9.48
CA GLU A 10 19.42 2.61 8.45
C GLU A 10 20.91 2.30 8.24
N GLU A 11 21.71 2.30 9.30
CA GLU A 11 23.16 2.05 9.22
C GLU A 11 23.45 0.68 8.59
N ARG A 12 22.78 -0.38 9.06
CA ARG A 12 22.93 -1.72 8.50
C ARG A 12 22.57 -1.76 7.02
N PHE A 13 21.48 -1.09 6.64
CA PHE A 13 21.04 -1.04 5.24
C PHE A 13 22.05 -0.31 4.37
N LEU A 14 22.58 0.84 4.81
CA LEU A 14 23.54 1.63 4.04
C LEU A 14 24.94 1.02 3.99
N ILE A 15 25.35 0.27 5.03
CA ILE A 15 26.58 -0.56 5.00
C ILE A 15 26.45 -1.64 3.93
N ARG A 16 25.31 -2.33 3.87
CA ARG A 16 25.06 -3.40 2.90
C ARG A 16 24.84 -2.85 1.49
N TYR A 17 24.16 -1.72 1.38
CA TYR A 17 23.74 -1.08 0.14
C TYR A 17 24.18 0.39 0.12
N PRO A 18 25.48 0.66 -0.15
CA PRO A 18 25.95 2.04 -0.28
C PRO A 18 25.15 2.79 -1.34
N GLY A 19 24.72 4.02 -1.01
CA GLY A 19 23.83 4.84 -1.83
C GLY A 19 22.34 4.50 -1.71
N GLY A 20 21.94 3.64 -0.77
CA GLY A 20 20.54 3.34 -0.48
C GLY A 20 19.81 2.73 -1.68
N PHE A 21 18.69 3.33 -2.08
CA PHE A 21 17.90 2.83 -3.21
C PHE A 21 18.57 3.01 -4.58
N ALA A 22 19.64 3.81 -4.69
CA ALA A 22 20.44 3.92 -5.92
C ALA A 22 21.42 2.75 -6.10
N ASN A 23 21.57 1.88 -5.10
CA ASN A 23 22.44 0.72 -5.17
C ASN A 23 21.99 -0.27 -6.26
N GLN A 24 22.94 -0.82 -7.04
CA GLN A 24 22.63 -1.71 -8.16
C GLN A 24 21.90 -3.00 -7.76
N GLU A 25 22.20 -3.59 -6.61
CA GLU A 25 21.52 -4.79 -6.11
C GLU A 25 20.06 -4.47 -5.77
N ILE A 26 19.82 -3.33 -5.09
CA ILE A 26 18.47 -2.86 -4.77
C ILE A 26 17.68 -2.53 -6.04
N LEU A 27 18.29 -1.89 -7.03
CA LEU A 27 17.65 -1.62 -8.32
C LEU A 27 17.24 -2.91 -9.04
N GLN A 28 18.06 -3.97 -8.97
CA GLN A 28 17.69 -5.28 -9.54
C GLN A 28 16.53 -5.93 -8.81
N ILE A 29 16.45 -5.81 -7.48
CA ILE A 29 15.31 -6.27 -6.68
C ILE A 29 14.05 -5.47 -7.08
N ALA A 30 14.14 -4.14 -7.14
CA ALA A 30 13.04 -3.26 -7.48
C ALA A 30 12.46 -3.52 -8.89
N LYS A 31 13.31 -3.87 -9.87
CA LYS A 31 12.88 -4.23 -11.23
C LYS A 31 11.86 -5.37 -11.26
N LYS A 32 11.94 -6.34 -10.34
CA LYS A 32 10.99 -7.47 -10.25
C LYS A 32 9.57 -7.00 -9.93
N HIS A 33 9.44 -5.87 -9.23
CA HIS A 33 8.15 -5.34 -8.79
C HIS A 33 7.46 -4.43 -9.81
N LYS A 34 8.17 -3.98 -10.85
CA LYS A 34 7.66 -3.11 -11.93
C LYS A 34 6.92 -1.87 -11.39
N ILE A 35 7.44 -1.27 -10.32
CA ILE A 35 6.76 -0.22 -9.55
C ILE A 35 6.36 0.97 -10.44
N GLU A 36 7.27 1.51 -11.26
CA GLU A 36 6.95 2.65 -12.14
C GLU A 36 5.85 2.34 -13.15
N LYS A 37 5.84 1.13 -13.71
CA LYS A 37 4.74 0.68 -14.59
C LYS A 37 3.42 0.66 -13.83
N MET A 38 3.42 0.18 -12.58
CA MET A 38 2.20 0.09 -11.77
C MET A 38 1.70 1.48 -11.32
N LYS A 39 2.61 2.39 -10.96
CA LYS A 39 2.29 3.80 -10.67
C LYS A 39 1.60 4.45 -11.87
N LYS A 40 2.23 4.36 -13.05
CA LYS A 40 1.68 4.91 -14.30
C LYS A 40 0.32 4.29 -14.63
N LEU A 41 0.19 2.97 -14.53
CA LEU A 41 -1.09 2.28 -14.74
C LEU A 41 -2.18 2.80 -13.80
N ALA A 42 -1.90 2.92 -12.51
CA ALA A 42 -2.89 3.43 -11.55
C ALA A 42 -3.27 4.88 -11.85
N GLN A 43 -2.28 5.73 -12.16
CA GLN A 43 -2.49 7.15 -12.49
C GLN A 43 -3.36 7.33 -13.74
N ASP A 44 -3.13 6.52 -14.77
CA ASP A 44 -3.93 6.53 -16.00
C ASP A 44 -5.35 5.99 -15.77
N CYS A 45 -5.49 4.97 -14.92
CA CYS A 45 -6.76 4.31 -14.64
C CYS A 45 -7.68 5.10 -13.68
N PHE A 46 -7.11 5.91 -12.79
CA PHE A 46 -7.83 6.51 -11.67
C PHE A 46 -7.67 8.03 -11.59
N SER A 47 -7.39 8.71 -12.71
CA SER A 47 -7.50 10.16 -12.76
C SER A 47 -8.96 10.60 -12.52
N PRO A 48 -9.23 11.82 -12.03
CA PRO A 48 -10.59 12.27 -11.70
C PRO A 48 -11.61 12.08 -12.85
N GLU A 49 -11.16 12.22 -14.10
CA GLU A 49 -11.97 12.11 -15.32
C GLU A 49 -12.39 10.67 -15.61
N GLN A 50 -11.63 9.67 -15.16
CA GLN A 50 -11.96 8.25 -15.39
C GLN A 50 -13.18 7.80 -14.58
N PHE A 51 -13.55 8.51 -13.52
CA PHE A 51 -14.69 8.18 -12.66
C PHE A 51 -16.06 8.54 -13.26
N ALA A 52 -16.12 8.86 -14.56
CA ALA A 52 -17.38 8.99 -15.29
C ALA A 52 -18.05 7.63 -15.60
N SER A 53 -17.32 6.51 -15.47
CA SER A 53 -17.81 5.16 -15.70
C SER A 53 -17.41 4.21 -14.58
N ALA A 54 -18.37 3.79 -13.75
CA ALA A 54 -18.11 2.84 -12.68
C ALA A 54 -17.62 1.48 -13.20
N GLU A 55 -18.16 1.01 -14.32
CA GLU A 55 -17.73 -0.23 -14.98
C GLU A 55 -16.23 -0.20 -15.28
N GLN A 56 -15.76 0.88 -15.93
CA GLN A 56 -14.36 1.04 -16.30
C GLN A 56 -13.44 1.15 -15.08
N ILE A 57 -13.89 1.82 -14.00
CA ILE A 57 -13.13 1.92 -12.76
C ILE A 57 -12.96 0.55 -12.11
N VAL A 58 -14.03 -0.22 -12.02
CA VAL A 58 -14.01 -1.55 -11.40
C VAL A 58 -13.14 -2.53 -12.21
N GLU A 59 -13.22 -2.50 -13.54
CA GLU A 59 -12.32 -3.24 -14.42
C GLU A 59 -10.86 -2.82 -14.23
N SER A 60 -10.62 -1.51 -14.10
CA SER A 60 -9.29 -0.95 -13.86
C SER A 60 -8.71 -1.37 -12.50
N MET A 61 -9.54 -1.44 -11.44
CA MET A 61 -9.15 -2.01 -10.14
C MET A 61 -8.72 -3.47 -10.28
N GLN A 62 -9.52 -4.29 -10.99
CA GLN A 62 -9.19 -5.68 -11.26
C GLN A 62 -7.86 -5.81 -12.03
N LYS A 63 -7.62 -4.94 -13.01
CA LYS A 63 -6.38 -4.88 -13.78
C LYS A 63 -5.17 -4.53 -12.93
N VAL A 64 -5.27 -3.52 -12.06
CA VAL A 64 -4.19 -3.11 -11.14
C VAL A 64 -3.89 -4.23 -10.14
N ILE A 65 -4.90 -4.81 -9.50
CA ILE A 65 -4.75 -5.89 -8.51
C ILE A 65 -4.15 -7.14 -9.14
N SER A 66 -4.60 -7.52 -10.34
CA SER A 66 -4.07 -8.71 -11.03
C SER A 66 -2.60 -8.56 -11.42
N GLN A 67 -2.17 -7.37 -11.83
CA GLN A 67 -0.79 -7.09 -12.23
C GLN A 67 0.16 -6.76 -11.06
N SER A 68 -0.37 -6.38 -9.90
CA SER A 68 0.45 -6.01 -8.75
C SER A 68 1.27 -7.19 -8.21
N SER A 69 2.56 -6.97 -8.00
CA SER A 69 3.43 -7.92 -7.28
C SER A 69 3.27 -7.85 -5.76
N LEU A 70 2.58 -6.83 -5.24
CA LEU A 70 2.33 -6.62 -3.81
C LEU A 70 1.14 -7.45 -3.30
N ILE A 71 0.24 -7.86 -4.20
CA ILE A 71 -0.93 -8.68 -3.89
C ILE A 71 -0.60 -10.17 -4.02
N SER A 72 -1.06 -10.95 -3.04
CA SER A 72 -0.90 -12.40 -3.04
C SER A 72 -1.58 -13.05 -4.25
N ILE A 73 -0.92 -14.05 -4.85
CA ILE A 73 -1.50 -14.82 -5.97
C ILE A 73 -2.84 -15.48 -5.61
N PHE A 74 -3.10 -15.75 -4.33
CA PHE A 74 -4.34 -16.32 -3.83
C PHE A 74 -5.49 -15.31 -3.71
N GLU A 75 -5.17 -14.02 -3.61
CA GLU A 75 -6.17 -12.94 -3.48
C GLU A 75 -6.67 -12.47 -4.84
N LYS A 76 -5.80 -12.50 -5.86
CA LYS A 76 -6.12 -12.08 -7.24
C LYS A 76 -7.34 -12.79 -7.84
N PRO A 77 -7.46 -14.14 -7.84
CA PRO A 77 -8.63 -14.81 -8.40
C PRO A 77 -9.89 -14.49 -7.59
N LYS A 78 -9.79 -14.43 -6.25
CA LYS A 78 -10.94 -14.09 -5.39
C LYS A 78 -11.48 -12.70 -5.67
N PHE A 79 -10.60 -11.71 -5.80
CA PHE A 79 -11.01 -10.35 -6.13
C PHE A 79 -11.65 -10.28 -7.52
N ARG A 80 -11.05 -10.93 -8.53
CA ARG A 80 -11.63 -11.03 -9.87
C ARG A 80 -13.04 -11.62 -9.84
N ASP A 81 -13.24 -12.68 -9.07
CA ASP A 81 -14.53 -13.37 -9.01
C ASP A 81 -15.60 -12.49 -8.32
N VAL A 82 -15.21 -11.74 -7.28
CA VAL A 82 -16.08 -10.69 -6.67
C VAL A 82 -16.45 -9.63 -7.69
N ILE A 83 -15.48 -9.08 -8.43
CA ILE A 83 -15.74 -8.06 -9.46
C ILE A 83 -16.74 -8.55 -10.52
N LYS A 84 -16.64 -9.81 -10.94
CA LYS A 84 -17.57 -10.41 -11.89
C LYS A 84 -18.98 -10.61 -11.34
N SER A 85 -19.13 -10.72 -10.01
CA SER A 85 -20.43 -10.89 -9.36
C SER A 85 -21.13 -9.59 -9.00
N LEU A 86 -20.45 -8.44 -9.06
CA LEU A 86 -21.04 -7.16 -8.68
C LEU A 86 -22.16 -6.77 -9.65
N ASN A 87 -23.30 -6.35 -9.10
CA ASN A 87 -24.35 -5.68 -9.87
C ASN A 87 -24.00 -4.20 -10.13
N ALA A 88 -24.81 -3.51 -10.94
CA ALA A 88 -24.54 -2.12 -11.33
C ALA A 88 -24.41 -1.17 -10.12
N ASN A 89 -25.27 -1.32 -9.11
CA ASN A 89 -25.24 -0.47 -7.91
C ASN A 89 -23.99 -0.73 -7.05
N GLU A 90 -23.56 -1.98 -6.94
CA GLU A 90 -22.33 -2.33 -6.22
C GLU A 90 -21.08 -1.82 -6.95
N LYS A 91 -21.08 -1.83 -8.29
CA LYS A 91 -20.00 -1.24 -9.09
C LYS A 91 -19.92 0.27 -8.88
N GLU A 92 -21.06 0.97 -8.92
CA GLU A 92 -21.15 2.40 -8.59
C GLU A 92 -20.64 2.68 -7.18
N HIS A 93 -21.06 1.87 -6.20
CA HIS A 93 -20.58 1.97 -4.81
C HIS A 93 -19.06 1.83 -4.73
N LEU A 94 -18.48 0.80 -5.35
CA LEU A 94 -17.04 0.55 -5.32
C LEU A 94 -16.26 1.68 -6.01
N ALA A 95 -16.72 2.11 -7.18
CA ALA A 95 -16.10 3.18 -7.95
C ALA A 95 -16.17 4.51 -7.19
N HIS A 96 -17.31 4.84 -6.59
CA HIS A 96 -17.47 6.04 -5.76
C HIS A 96 -16.59 5.97 -4.51
N GLY A 97 -16.54 4.82 -3.84
CA GLY A 97 -15.65 4.60 -2.70
C GLY A 97 -14.18 4.84 -3.06
N LEU A 98 -13.72 4.31 -4.20
CA LEU A 98 -12.36 4.58 -4.68
C LEU A 98 -12.14 6.05 -5.03
N LYS A 99 -13.12 6.72 -5.65
CA LYS A 99 -13.04 8.15 -5.98
C LYS A 99 -12.82 8.99 -4.73
N GLU A 100 -13.66 8.79 -3.71
CA GLU A 100 -13.57 9.52 -2.44
C GLU A 100 -12.26 9.20 -1.72
N PHE A 101 -11.81 7.93 -1.78
CA PHE A 101 -10.54 7.53 -1.16
C PHE A 101 -9.31 8.18 -1.81
N LEU A 102 -9.34 8.43 -3.12
CA LEU A 102 -8.22 9.04 -3.85
C LEU A 102 -8.31 10.57 -3.95
N HIS A 103 -9.52 11.12 -4.05
CA HIS A 103 -9.74 12.50 -4.49
C HIS A 103 -10.67 13.33 -3.57
N GLY A 104 -11.32 12.71 -2.58
CA GLY A 104 -12.38 13.34 -1.79
C GLY A 104 -12.24 13.07 -0.30
N ASP A 105 -13.35 12.73 0.35
CA ASP A 105 -13.34 12.33 1.76
C ASP A 105 -12.73 10.93 1.88
N GLN A 106 -11.45 10.92 2.23
CA GLN A 106 -10.68 9.69 2.31
C GLN A 106 -11.26 8.68 3.31
N ALA A 107 -11.77 9.15 4.45
CA ALA A 107 -12.31 8.29 5.49
C ALA A 107 -13.62 7.65 5.03
N PHE A 108 -14.47 8.44 4.37
CA PHE A 108 -15.71 7.98 3.79
C PHE A 108 -15.46 6.95 2.68
N GLY A 109 -14.59 7.27 1.71
CA GLY A 109 -14.24 6.37 0.61
C GLY A 109 -13.66 5.04 1.10
N PHE A 110 -12.75 5.08 2.08
CA PHE A 110 -12.20 3.87 2.70
C PHE A 110 -13.29 3.00 3.34
N ARG A 111 -14.25 3.60 4.05
CA ARG A 111 -15.37 2.87 4.68
C ARG A 111 -16.32 2.26 3.64
N LEU A 112 -16.59 2.94 2.53
CA LEU A 112 -17.39 2.38 1.43
C LEU A 112 -16.72 1.14 0.81
N ILE A 113 -15.43 1.24 0.46
CA ILE A 113 -14.68 0.12 -0.13
C ILE A 113 -14.65 -1.06 0.83
N THR A 114 -14.34 -0.81 2.11
CA THR A 114 -14.23 -1.87 3.11
C THR A 114 -15.58 -2.50 3.44
N GLY A 115 -16.64 -1.71 3.55
CA GLY A 115 -18.00 -2.19 3.78
C GLY A 115 -18.45 -3.15 2.69
N LEU A 116 -18.35 -2.74 1.42
CA LEU A 116 -18.70 -3.60 0.29
C LEU A 116 -17.85 -4.87 0.25
N LEU A 117 -16.52 -4.77 0.36
CA LEU A 117 -15.65 -5.96 0.33
C LEU A 117 -15.88 -6.90 1.52
N GLN A 118 -16.41 -6.41 2.65
CA GLN A 118 -16.72 -7.21 3.82
C GLN A 118 -17.89 -8.16 3.55
N GLU A 119 -18.88 -7.75 2.76
CA GLU A 119 -20.01 -8.60 2.33
C GLU A 119 -19.54 -9.85 1.57
N TYR A 120 -18.44 -9.70 0.81
CA TYR A 120 -17.77 -10.80 0.09
C TYR A 120 -16.64 -11.48 0.88
N LYS A 121 -16.48 -11.18 2.18
CA LYS A 121 -15.39 -11.70 3.03
C LYS A 121 -13.99 -11.42 2.45
N LEU A 122 -13.85 -10.27 1.78
CA LEU A 122 -12.64 -9.87 1.06
C LEU A 122 -12.11 -8.49 1.47
N ALA A 123 -12.64 -7.90 2.55
CA ALA A 123 -12.11 -6.69 3.17
C ALA A 123 -10.73 -6.97 3.78
N LYS A 124 -9.68 -6.80 2.98
CA LYS A 124 -8.30 -7.08 3.36
C LYS A 124 -7.40 -5.90 3.04
N TRP A 125 -6.48 -5.61 3.97
CA TRP A 125 -5.54 -4.51 3.86
C TRP A 125 -4.85 -4.37 2.49
N PRO A 126 -4.28 -5.43 1.89
CA PRO A 126 -3.63 -5.30 0.59
C PRO A 126 -4.58 -4.84 -0.51
N LEU A 127 -5.80 -5.38 -0.55
CA LEU A 127 -6.78 -5.08 -1.60
C LEU A 127 -7.34 -3.67 -1.48
N VAL A 128 -7.49 -3.16 -0.25
CA VAL A 128 -8.01 -1.81 0.01
C VAL A 128 -6.95 -0.73 -0.28
N THR A 129 -5.67 -1.02 -0.04
CA THR A 129 -4.59 0.00 -0.05
C THR A 129 -3.70 -0.02 -1.30
N VAL A 130 -3.80 -1.04 -2.17
CA VAL A 130 -2.89 -1.15 -3.33
C VAL A 130 -3.16 -0.10 -4.41
N CYS A 131 -4.40 0.29 -4.65
CA CYS A 131 -4.70 1.32 -5.64
C CYS A 131 -4.16 2.68 -5.20
N SER A 132 -4.34 3.04 -3.92
CA SER A 132 -3.92 4.34 -3.37
C SER A 132 -2.40 4.48 -3.32
N VAL A 133 -1.66 3.44 -2.90
CA VAL A 133 -0.19 3.51 -2.89
C VAL A 133 0.41 3.63 -4.29
N TYR A 134 -0.20 3.05 -5.32
CA TYR A 134 0.27 3.24 -6.69
C TYR A 134 -0.12 4.61 -7.26
N TYR A 135 -1.31 5.11 -6.92
CA TYR A 135 -1.78 6.40 -7.43
C TYR A 135 -1.05 7.59 -6.77
N HIS A 136 -0.83 7.51 -5.45
CA HIS A 136 -0.20 8.54 -4.63
C HIS A 136 1.00 7.98 -3.83
N PRO A 137 2.09 7.58 -4.51
CA PRO A 137 3.19 6.82 -3.90
C PRO A 137 3.95 7.56 -2.80
N ASP A 138 3.92 8.89 -2.79
CA ASP A 138 4.61 9.70 -1.78
C ASP A 138 3.72 10.03 -0.58
N LYS A 139 2.40 9.87 -0.70
CA LYS A 139 1.42 10.21 0.34
C LYS A 139 0.83 8.98 0.99
N GLU A 140 0.47 7.98 0.20
CA GLU A 140 -0.28 6.81 0.64
C GLU A 140 0.65 5.63 0.94
N ILE A 141 0.14 4.66 1.69
CA ILE A 141 0.92 3.51 2.16
C ILE A 141 0.24 2.20 1.78
N PHE A 142 1.05 1.16 1.63
CA PHE A 142 0.57 -0.21 1.46
C PHE A 142 0.60 -0.94 2.81
N ILE A 143 -0.49 -1.60 3.18
CA ILE A 143 -0.55 -2.39 4.42
C ILE A 143 -0.50 -3.88 4.09
N LYS A 144 0.62 -4.51 4.45
CA LYS A 144 0.80 -5.97 4.38
C LYS A 144 0.83 -6.53 5.81
N PRO A 145 -0.06 -7.46 6.19
CA PRO A 145 -0.25 -7.91 7.56
C PRO A 145 1.04 -8.23 8.33
N THR A 146 1.88 -9.12 7.79
CA THR A 146 3.11 -9.56 8.48
C THR A 146 4.13 -8.44 8.61
N THR A 147 4.36 -7.69 7.53
CA THR A 147 5.32 -6.57 7.53
C THR A 147 4.88 -5.47 8.49
N THR A 148 3.62 -5.07 8.46
CA THR A 148 3.06 -4.05 9.37
C THR A 148 3.18 -4.47 10.84
N LYS A 149 2.85 -5.72 11.18
CA LYS A 149 3.05 -6.24 12.54
C LYS A 149 4.52 -6.20 12.97
N GLY A 150 5.42 -6.61 12.07
CA GLY A 150 6.87 -6.56 12.29
C GLY A 150 7.34 -5.14 12.57
N ILE A 151 6.94 -4.18 11.73
CA ILE A 151 7.33 -2.76 11.88
C ILE A 151 6.86 -2.22 13.23
N ILE A 152 5.59 -2.44 13.58
CA ILE A 152 5.02 -1.95 14.85
C ILE A 152 5.79 -2.52 16.04
N ALA A 153 6.08 -3.82 16.03
CA ALA A 153 6.78 -4.49 17.13
C ALA A 153 8.27 -4.08 17.19
N HIS A 154 8.96 -4.11 16.06
CA HIS A 154 10.40 -3.87 16.00
C HIS A 154 10.74 -2.41 16.33
N PHE A 155 10.01 -1.44 15.79
CA PHE A 155 10.26 -0.02 16.04
C PHE A 155 9.44 0.56 17.20
N GLU A 156 8.76 -0.31 17.96
CA GLU A 156 7.99 0.04 19.15
C GLU A 156 7.05 1.22 18.89
N LEU A 157 6.23 1.07 17.84
CA LEU A 157 5.29 2.09 17.42
C LEU A 157 4.09 2.11 18.39
N THR A 158 4.04 3.13 19.24
CA THR A 158 3.02 3.31 20.28
C THR A 158 1.69 3.72 19.67
N GLY A 159 0.58 3.35 20.32
CA GLY A 159 -0.77 3.73 19.87
C GLY A 159 -1.30 2.95 18.67
N LEU A 160 -0.52 2.00 18.13
CA LEU A 160 -0.90 1.16 17.01
C LEU A 160 -1.14 -0.28 17.46
N LYS A 161 -2.38 -0.75 17.34
CA LYS A 161 -2.74 -2.15 17.53
C LYS A 161 -3.27 -2.71 16.21
N TYR A 162 -2.51 -3.60 15.59
CA TYR A 162 -2.92 -4.22 14.34
C TYR A 162 -4.24 -4.99 14.50
N ASN A 163 -5.15 -4.79 13.55
CA ASN A 163 -6.36 -5.59 13.36
C ASN A 163 -6.37 -6.15 11.93
N SER A 164 -6.87 -7.37 11.73
CA SER A 164 -7.05 -7.94 10.38
C SER A 164 -8.13 -7.23 9.58
N THR A 165 -9.16 -6.70 10.24
CA THR A 165 -10.22 -5.91 9.61
C THR A 165 -9.69 -4.51 9.34
N PRO A 166 -9.71 -4.04 8.08
CA PRO A 166 -9.27 -2.69 7.75
C PRO A 166 -10.14 -1.61 8.40
N THR A 167 -9.51 -0.64 9.05
CA THR A 167 -10.18 0.57 9.56
C THR A 167 -9.41 1.81 9.13
N PHE A 168 -10.11 2.92 8.89
CA PHE A 168 -9.45 4.13 8.43
C PHE A 168 -8.58 4.76 9.53
N GLU A 169 -8.99 4.63 10.78
CA GLU A 169 -8.27 5.17 11.94
C GLU A 169 -6.90 4.51 12.09
N PHE A 170 -6.82 3.18 11.91
CA PHE A 170 -5.53 2.49 11.90
C PHE A 170 -4.70 2.86 10.66
N TYR A 171 -5.35 2.93 9.48
CA TYR A 171 -4.67 3.31 8.23
C TYR A 171 -3.98 4.67 8.37
N GLN A 172 -4.72 5.67 8.83
CA GLN A 172 -4.22 7.03 9.02
C GLN A 172 -3.10 7.08 10.06
N ALA A 173 -3.31 6.54 11.26
CA ALA A 173 -2.31 6.58 12.31
C ALA A 173 -1.01 5.86 11.91
N TYR A 174 -1.12 4.74 11.19
CA TYR A 174 0.06 4.02 10.70
C TYR A 174 0.78 4.77 9.57
N ARG A 175 0.03 5.41 8.66
CA ARG A 175 0.59 6.28 7.61
C ARG A 175 1.38 7.44 8.19
N GLU A 176 0.82 8.13 9.18
CA GLU A 176 1.48 9.26 9.84
C GLU A 176 2.79 8.84 10.50
N GLN A 177 2.79 7.71 11.23
CA GLN A 177 4.03 7.19 11.81
C GLN A 177 5.05 6.83 10.74
N LEU A 178 4.67 6.08 9.68
CA LEU A 178 5.58 5.73 8.59
C LEU A 178 6.22 6.95 7.92
N LEU A 179 5.44 7.99 7.64
CA LEU A 179 5.95 9.23 7.05
C LEU A 179 6.94 9.94 8.00
N GLN A 180 6.65 9.95 9.30
CA GLN A 180 7.60 10.46 10.30
C GLN A 180 8.89 9.63 10.35
N MET A 181 8.81 8.30 10.25
CA MET A 181 10.01 7.46 10.18
C MET A 181 10.83 7.79 8.92
N LYS A 182 10.16 7.96 7.76
CA LYS A 182 10.83 8.28 6.49
C LYS A 182 11.59 9.59 6.57
N GLN A 183 11.03 10.61 7.21
CA GLN A 183 11.70 11.89 7.40
C GLN A 183 12.89 11.83 8.37
N SER A 184 12.98 10.78 9.18
CA SER A 184 14.02 10.60 10.21
C SER A 184 15.22 9.80 9.72
N VAL A 185 15.23 9.35 8.46
CA VAL A 185 16.33 8.61 7.83
C VAL A 185 17.02 9.43 6.74
N ASP A 186 18.14 8.94 6.23
CA ASP A 186 18.96 9.52 5.18
C ASP A 186 18.15 9.70 3.92
N VAL A 187 18.42 10.80 3.20
CA VAL A 187 17.68 11.18 1.99
C VAL A 187 17.71 10.09 0.91
N SER A 188 18.76 9.26 0.87
CA SER A 188 18.86 8.12 -0.05
C SER A 188 17.83 7.01 0.20
N LEU A 189 17.16 7.03 1.36
CA LEU A 189 16.07 6.12 1.74
C LEU A 189 14.68 6.77 1.64
N GLN A 190 14.61 8.08 1.36
CA GLN A 190 13.35 8.86 1.29
C GLN A 190 12.73 8.88 -0.12
N VAL A 191 12.58 7.72 -0.74
CA VAL A 191 11.92 7.59 -2.06
C VAL A 191 10.39 7.49 -1.85
N ASP A 192 9.71 6.57 -2.51
CA ASP A 192 8.28 6.35 -2.32
C ASP A 192 8.01 5.48 -1.08
N ASN A 193 6.76 5.52 -0.61
CA ASN A 193 6.37 4.85 0.62
C ASN A 193 6.36 3.32 0.50
N ALA A 194 6.19 2.77 -0.71
CA ALA A 194 6.28 1.33 -0.92
C ALA A 194 7.75 0.85 -0.83
N ALA A 195 8.68 1.59 -1.42
CA ALA A 195 10.12 1.37 -1.28
C ALA A 195 10.55 1.50 0.17
N PHE A 196 10.12 2.55 0.87
CA PHE A 196 10.42 2.74 2.29
C PHE A 196 9.92 1.59 3.17
N CYS A 197 8.70 1.08 2.94
CA CYS A 197 8.21 -0.13 3.61
C CYS A 197 9.09 -1.36 3.28
N GLY A 198 9.59 -1.46 2.05
CA GLY A 198 10.55 -2.48 1.63
C GLY A 198 11.87 -2.40 2.41
N PHE A 199 12.42 -1.20 2.59
CA PHE A 199 13.58 -0.96 3.45
C PHE A 199 13.32 -1.46 4.87
N LEU A 200 12.22 -1.03 5.51
CA LEU A 200 11.91 -1.45 6.89
C LEU A 200 11.77 -2.96 6.99
N MET A 201 11.14 -3.61 6.00
CA MET A 201 11.04 -5.07 5.94
C MET A 201 12.43 -5.73 5.88
N MET A 202 13.30 -5.29 4.97
CA MET A 202 14.64 -5.84 4.78
C MET A 202 15.53 -5.60 6.00
N ALA A 203 15.38 -4.47 6.70
CA ALA A 203 16.20 -4.12 7.86
C ALA A 203 15.76 -4.83 9.15
N MET A 204 14.54 -5.38 9.17
CA MET A 204 14.02 -6.24 10.25
C MET A 204 14.34 -7.72 10.05
N ASP A 205 14.51 -8.17 8.80
CA ASP A 205 14.97 -9.52 8.52
C ASP A 205 16.40 -9.67 9.08
N LYS A 206 16.60 -10.64 9.97
CA LYS A 206 17.84 -10.80 10.73
C LYS A 206 19.06 -10.93 9.80
N PRO A 207 20.23 -10.42 10.21
CA PRO A 207 21.48 -10.73 9.53
C PRO A 207 21.71 -12.24 9.59
N LEU A 208 22.18 -12.83 8.49
CA LEU A 208 22.79 -14.15 8.49
C LEU A 208 23.96 -14.20 9.49
#